data_AF-A0A2H0BT95-F1
#
_entry.id   AF-A0A2H0BT95-F1
#
_cell.length_a   1.000
_cell.length_b   1.000
_cell.length_c   1.000
_cell.angle_alpha   90.00
_cell.angle_beta   90.00
_cell.angle_gamma   90.00
#
_symmetry.space_group_name_H-M   'P 1'
#
loop_
_entity.id
_entity.type
_entity.pdbx_description
1 polymer ?
#
loop_
_entity_poly.entity_id
_entity_poly.type
_entity_poly.pdbx_seq_one_letter_code
_entity_poly.pdbx_strand_id
1 'polypeptide(L)'
;SDDTTSSTTIGLNDDAVKIYPTGQRDTALPTTGAVARFTADRQSFVIRPVDFLGNPTTDTNYTVELLPGTSGILREDGQPAFSGSLSSGYIWQFQVSTLVDNTPPRMTSVIPADGGSFAPNVIVQMNFNEPIDPTSAAGVVGSGGTGFSNIEIAADPLAGGATVRPSGEYKISNQYKTIEFVSDLSCGTNSCGRTVYCLPSESSVSVIAHAATLSDTPPLAFFTSSGYDGITDIAGNSLDGNGNSTAEGRGADDYGWTFATQMDPNLDAPRIRSTLPLSGASNIPVDQAPQAVYDSVLQSSTVNSDNVYISTNEPASSADTFWWSVRQEVLTPDGTVAAPGDPTTQERVSINHRLYVPADDAGGGTPIYQPTMLSGIQNIYQNCFNPASSDSCAGSPNCCDEHSQTAACAAPTPLP
;
A
#
# COMPACT_ATOMS: atom_id res chain seq x y z
N SER A 1 9.03 -19.61 21.21
CA SER A 1 9.30 -18.30 21.82
C SER A 1 9.93 -17.44 20.75
N ASP A 2 9.30 -16.33 20.38
CA ASP A 2 9.86 -15.42 19.39
C ASP A 2 11.25 -14.97 19.83
N ASP A 3 12.22 -15.15 18.95
CA ASP A 3 13.53 -14.53 19.12
C ASP A 3 13.34 -13.03 18.90
N THR A 4 13.22 -12.29 19.99
CA THR A 4 13.12 -10.82 19.98
C THR A 4 14.35 -10.13 19.39
N THR A 5 15.40 -10.88 19.02
CA THR A 5 16.68 -10.35 18.56
C THR A 5 17.04 -10.69 17.12
N SER A 6 16.23 -11.49 16.41
CA SER A 6 16.49 -11.77 15.00
C SER A 6 15.19 -11.83 14.20
N SER A 7 15.18 -11.23 13.01
CA SER A 7 14.13 -11.37 11.98
C SER A 7 14.10 -12.78 11.35
N THR A 8 14.54 -13.79 12.11
CA THR A 8 14.70 -15.15 11.60
C THR A 8 13.37 -15.86 11.48
N THR A 9 13.32 -16.68 10.43
CA THR A 9 12.34 -17.71 10.10
C THR A 9 11.98 -18.54 11.33
N ILE A 10 10.93 -18.14 12.02
CA ILE A 10 10.26 -18.96 13.02
C ILE A 10 9.14 -19.64 12.24
N GLY A 11 9.14 -20.98 12.19
CA GLY A 11 8.02 -21.72 11.61
C GLY A 11 6.68 -21.22 12.16
N LEU A 12 5.57 -21.52 11.48
CA LEU A 12 4.25 -21.06 11.87
C LEU A 12 3.98 -21.29 13.36
N ASN A 13 3.53 -20.28 14.10
CA ASN A 13 2.97 -20.52 15.43
C ASN A 13 1.61 -21.22 15.26
N ASP A 14 1.63 -22.54 15.16
CA ASP A 14 0.45 -23.36 14.91
C ASP A 14 -0.48 -23.43 16.12
N ASP A 15 -0.08 -22.97 17.31
CA ASP A 15 -0.99 -22.76 18.44
C ASP A 15 -1.87 -21.52 18.26
N ALA A 16 -1.42 -20.52 17.49
CA ALA A 16 -2.10 -19.24 17.30
C ALA A 16 -2.67 -19.02 15.89
N VAL A 17 -2.12 -19.69 14.88
CA VAL A 17 -2.56 -19.62 13.48
C VAL A 17 -2.91 -21.01 12.98
N LYS A 18 -4.11 -21.17 12.40
CA LYS A 18 -4.52 -22.41 11.74
C LYS A 18 -4.75 -22.14 10.26
N ILE A 19 -4.15 -22.94 9.39
CA ILE A 19 -4.39 -22.93 7.93
C ILE A 19 -4.70 -24.36 7.52
N TYR A 20 -5.88 -24.61 6.95
CA TYR A 20 -6.33 -25.97 6.64
C TYR A 20 -7.39 -26.00 5.51
N PRO A 21 -7.53 -27.12 4.78
CA PRO A 21 -8.64 -27.29 3.85
C PRO A 21 -9.98 -27.16 4.57
N THR A 22 -10.89 -26.34 4.06
CA THR A 22 -12.15 -25.99 4.74
C THR A 22 -12.93 -27.24 5.17
N GLY A 23 -13.27 -27.30 6.46
CA GLY A 23 -13.94 -28.46 7.08
C GLY A 23 -13.00 -29.53 7.62
N GLN A 24 -11.68 -29.38 7.47
CA GLN A 24 -10.66 -30.34 7.92
C GLN A 24 -9.69 -29.70 8.92
N ARG A 25 -10.20 -29.08 9.99
CA ARG A 25 -9.36 -28.35 10.96
C ARG A 25 -8.25 -29.19 11.59
N ASP A 26 -8.47 -30.49 11.74
CA ASP A 26 -7.47 -31.43 12.30
C ASP A 26 -6.26 -31.66 11.39
N THR A 27 -6.32 -31.21 10.13
CA THR A 27 -5.20 -31.26 9.16
C THR A 27 -4.49 -29.93 8.99
N ALA A 28 -4.66 -29.00 9.94
CA ALA A 28 -3.99 -27.71 9.92
C ALA A 28 -2.46 -27.84 9.82
N LEU A 29 -1.87 -26.92 9.06
CA LEU A 29 -0.41 -26.87 8.87
C LEU A 29 0.30 -26.85 10.24
N PRO A 30 1.26 -27.75 10.47
CA PRO A 30 2.07 -27.73 11.69
C PRO A 30 3.08 -26.57 11.63
N THR A 31 3.81 -26.34 12.72
CA THR A 31 4.89 -25.33 12.78
C THR A 31 5.84 -25.39 11.58
N THR A 32 6.21 -26.58 11.12
CA THR A 32 7.14 -26.77 9.98
C THR A 32 6.47 -26.70 8.61
N GLY A 33 5.14 -26.62 8.56
CA GLY A 33 4.36 -26.60 7.31
C GLY A 33 4.33 -25.23 6.64
N ALA A 34 4.73 -24.17 7.35
CA ALA A 34 4.85 -22.83 6.80
C ALA A 34 5.97 -22.04 7.49
N VAL A 35 6.53 -21.09 6.76
CA VAL A 35 7.47 -20.09 7.24
C VAL A 35 6.73 -18.78 7.47
N ALA A 36 6.88 -18.19 8.66
CA ALA A 36 6.42 -16.83 8.93
C ALA A 36 7.61 -15.86 8.88
N ARG A 37 7.43 -14.74 8.18
CA ARG A 37 8.35 -13.59 8.20
C ARG A 37 7.57 -12.31 8.40
N PHE A 38 8.24 -11.26 8.82
CA PHE A 38 7.61 -9.97 9.08
C PHE A 38 8.55 -8.81 8.75
N THR A 39 7.96 -7.66 8.48
CA THR A 39 8.69 -6.40 8.28
C THR A 39 9.37 -5.94 9.57
N ALA A 40 10.42 -5.12 9.48
CA ALA A 40 11.21 -4.72 10.65
C ALA A 40 10.39 -4.04 11.76
N ASP A 41 9.30 -3.35 11.40
CA ASP A 41 8.34 -2.73 12.31
C ASP A 41 7.31 -3.69 12.93
N ARG A 42 7.33 -4.97 12.51
CA ARG A 42 6.41 -6.03 12.92
C ARG A 42 4.93 -5.71 12.67
N GLN A 43 4.64 -4.93 11.62
CA GLN A 43 3.27 -4.59 11.24
C GLN A 43 2.73 -5.43 10.07
N SER A 44 3.62 -5.93 9.20
CA SER A 44 3.24 -6.83 8.10
C SER A 44 3.85 -8.21 8.33
N PHE A 45 3.03 -9.25 8.18
CA PHE A 45 3.42 -10.65 8.34
C PHE A 45 3.12 -11.40 7.04
N VAL A 46 4.08 -12.20 6.59
CA VAL A 46 3.96 -13.09 5.44
C VAL A 46 4.07 -14.51 5.94
N ILE A 47 3.02 -15.29 5.72
CA ILE A 47 2.98 -16.71 6.03
C ILE A 47 3.06 -17.47 4.71
N ARG A 48 4.19 -18.13 4.48
CA ARG A 48 4.46 -18.89 3.26
C ARG A 48 4.42 -20.39 3.57
N PRO A 49 3.40 -21.12 3.08
CA PRO A 49 3.42 -22.58 3.10
C PRO A 49 4.70 -23.14 2.46
N VAL A 50 5.28 -24.19 3.05
CA VAL A 50 6.47 -24.84 2.50
C VAL A 50 6.12 -25.58 1.19
N ASP A 51 4.99 -26.28 1.19
CA ASP A 51 4.41 -26.91 0.02
C ASP A 51 3.24 -26.06 -0.50
N PHE A 52 2.97 -26.12 -1.81
CA PHE A 52 1.80 -25.46 -2.39
C PHE A 52 0.51 -25.96 -1.73
N LEU A 53 -0.40 -25.02 -1.45
CA LEU A 53 -1.75 -25.35 -1.01
C LEU A 53 -2.55 -25.91 -2.19
N GLY A 54 -3.55 -26.76 -1.89
CA GLY A 54 -4.44 -27.33 -2.89
C GLY A 54 -3.95 -28.65 -3.48
N ASN A 55 -4.38 -28.94 -4.69
CA ASN A 55 -4.04 -30.16 -5.41
C ASN A 55 -4.11 -29.92 -6.94
N PRO A 56 -3.50 -30.77 -7.78
CA PRO A 56 -3.40 -30.51 -9.21
C PRO A 56 -4.68 -30.85 -10.01
N THR A 57 -5.75 -31.33 -9.39
CA THR A 57 -6.94 -31.84 -10.11
C THR A 57 -8.23 -31.10 -9.81
N THR A 58 -8.37 -30.50 -8.63
CA THR A 58 -9.59 -29.81 -8.21
C THR A 58 -9.28 -28.59 -7.35
N ASP A 59 -10.03 -27.52 -7.57
CA ASP A 59 -9.97 -26.33 -6.72
C ASP A 59 -10.30 -26.70 -5.28
N THR A 60 -9.59 -26.10 -4.32
CA THR A 60 -9.67 -26.46 -2.90
C THR A 60 -9.99 -25.24 -2.06
N ASN A 61 -11.04 -25.32 -1.25
CA ASN A 61 -11.33 -24.28 -0.26
C ASN A 61 -10.41 -24.43 0.95
N TYR A 62 -9.84 -23.33 1.42
CA TYR A 62 -9.05 -23.23 2.64
C TYR A 62 -9.70 -22.28 3.63
N THR A 63 -9.48 -22.56 4.91
CA THR A 63 -9.83 -21.70 6.04
C THR A 63 -8.55 -21.28 6.74
N VAL A 64 -8.46 -20.00 7.12
CA VAL A 64 -7.43 -19.48 8.02
C VAL A 64 -8.11 -18.96 9.29
N GLU A 65 -7.55 -19.33 10.43
CA GLU A 65 -7.93 -18.81 11.74
C GLU A 65 -6.74 -18.13 12.41
N LEU A 66 -6.94 -16.89 12.81
CA LEU A 66 -6.08 -16.19 13.76
C LEU A 66 -6.78 -16.22 15.11
N LEU A 67 -6.22 -17.01 16.02
CA LEU A 67 -6.88 -17.34 17.28
C LEU A 67 -6.86 -16.15 18.25
N PRO A 68 -7.92 -15.98 19.06
CA PRO A 68 -8.02 -14.89 20.03
C PRO A 68 -7.34 -15.18 21.37
N GLY A 69 -7.38 -14.18 22.24
CA GLY A 69 -7.05 -14.32 23.65
C GLY A 69 -5.55 -14.50 23.91
N THR A 70 -5.22 -14.83 25.16
CA THR A 70 -3.82 -14.90 25.65
C THR A 70 -3.02 -16.06 25.08
N SER A 71 -3.68 -17.03 24.44
CA SER A 71 -3.05 -18.16 23.75
C SER A 71 -3.06 -18.00 22.22
N GLY A 72 -3.61 -16.91 21.72
CA GLY A 72 -3.70 -16.61 20.29
C GLY A 72 -2.63 -15.62 19.83
N ILE A 73 -2.97 -14.76 18.86
CA ILE A 73 -2.08 -13.70 18.40
C ILE A 73 -2.01 -12.58 19.43
N LEU A 74 -0.80 -12.19 19.81
CA LEU A 74 -0.52 -11.15 20.80
C LEU A 74 0.15 -9.94 20.15
N ARG A 75 -0.07 -8.77 20.73
CA ARG A 75 0.69 -7.55 20.45
C ARG A 75 2.00 -7.58 21.24
N GLU A 76 2.92 -6.67 20.91
CA GLU A 76 4.21 -6.55 21.60
C GLU A 76 4.09 -6.28 23.11
N ASP A 77 2.99 -5.66 23.54
CA ASP A 77 2.68 -5.42 24.95
C ASP A 77 2.13 -6.67 25.68
N GLY A 78 2.07 -7.81 24.99
CA GLY A 78 1.57 -9.09 25.50
C GLY A 78 0.06 -9.19 25.57
N GLN A 79 -0.69 -8.17 25.14
CA GLN A 79 -2.16 -8.22 25.10
C GLN A 79 -2.65 -8.92 23.84
N PRO A 80 -3.86 -9.53 23.86
CA PRO A 80 -4.48 -10.09 22.66
C PRO A 80 -4.55 -9.06 21.53
N ALA A 81 -4.18 -9.46 20.31
CA ALA A 81 -4.26 -8.62 19.13
C ALA A 81 -5.71 -8.31 18.73
N PHE A 82 -6.62 -9.26 18.97
CA PHE A 82 -8.03 -9.09 18.67
C PHE A 82 -8.85 -8.70 19.90
N SER A 83 -9.70 -7.70 19.75
CA SER A 83 -10.59 -7.16 20.79
C SER A 83 -11.89 -6.63 20.16
N GLY A 84 -12.83 -6.16 20.98
CA GLY A 84 -14.10 -5.60 20.48
C GLY A 84 -14.90 -6.61 19.65
N SER A 85 -15.38 -6.18 18.48
CA SER A 85 -16.12 -7.02 17.52
C SER A 85 -15.30 -8.19 16.98
N LEU A 86 -13.97 -8.12 17.03
CA LEU A 86 -13.07 -9.20 16.62
C LEU A 86 -12.59 -10.05 17.80
N SER A 87 -13.14 -9.90 19.00
CA SER A 87 -12.66 -10.61 20.22
C SER A 87 -12.67 -12.15 20.12
N SER A 88 -13.42 -12.74 19.17
CA SER A 88 -13.41 -14.18 18.86
C SER A 88 -12.27 -14.61 17.92
N GLY A 89 -11.40 -13.68 17.52
CA GLY A 89 -10.34 -13.89 16.55
C GLY A 89 -10.77 -13.46 15.17
N TYR A 90 -9.96 -13.80 14.17
CA TYR A 90 -10.25 -13.49 12.78
C TYR A 90 -10.20 -14.76 11.93
N ILE A 91 -11.29 -15.03 11.22
CA ILE A 91 -11.44 -16.22 10.37
C ILE A 91 -11.85 -15.79 8.97
N TRP A 92 -11.19 -16.34 7.96
CA TRP A 92 -11.60 -16.16 6.58
C TRP A 92 -11.42 -17.45 5.78
N GLN A 93 -12.10 -17.50 4.65
CA GLN A 93 -12.04 -18.60 3.71
C GLN A 93 -11.68 -18.08 2.33
N PHE A 94 -10.94 -18.88 1.58
CA PHE A 94 -10.58 -18.60 0.20
C PHE A 94 -10.49 -19.93 -0.57
N GLN A 95 -10.51 -19.85 -1.90
CA GLN A 95 -10.35 -21.01 -2.77
C GLN A 95 -9.02 -20.89 -3.52
N VAL A 96 -8.22 -21.95 -3.51
CA VAL A 96 -7.05 -22.08 -4.38
C VAL A 96 -7.41 -22.90 -5.60
N SER A 97 -6.86 -22.51 -6.75
CA SER A 97 -7.05 -23.27 -8.00
C SER A 97 -6.06 -24.43 -8.11
N THR A 98 -6.09 -25.13 -9.25
CA THR A 98 -5.10 -26.17 -9.60
C THR A 98 -3.83 -25.63 -10.27
N LEU A 99 -3.72 -24.31 -10.44
CA LEU A 99 -2.62 -23.65 -11.15
C LEU A 99 -1.71 -22.91 -10.16
N VAL A 100 -0.40 -23.07 -10.36
CA VAL A 100 0.63 -22.28 -9.66
C VAL A 100 0.79 -20.94 -10.38
N ASP A 101 0.89 -19.87 -9.61
CA ASP A 101 1.21 -18.55 -10.13
C ASP A 101 2.70 -18.47 -10.50
N ASN A 102 2.96 -18.32 -11.79
CA ASN A 102 4.30 -18.16 -12.36
C ASN A 102 4.39 -16.84 -13.15
N THR A 103 3.59 -15.84 -12.80
CA THR A 103 3.63 -14.53 -13.42
C THR A 103 4.59 -13.66 -12.62
N PRO A 104 5.70 -13.18 -13.21
CA PRO A 104 6.57 -12.23 -12.51
C PRO A 104 5.88 -10.87 -12.29
N PRO A 105 6.19 -10.18 -11.18
CA PRO A 105 5.76 -8.80 -11.02
C PRO A 105 6.57 -7.92 -11.94
N ARG A 106 5.97 -6.83 -12.41
CA ARG A 106 6.64 -5.78 -13.17
C ARG A 106 6.24 -4.41 -12.65
N MET A 107 7.13 -3.44 -12.83
CA MET A 107 6.81 -2.06 -12.53
C MET A 107 5.80 -1.52 -13.54
N THR A 108 4.83 -0.74 -13.04
CA THR A 108 3.84 0.00 -13.85
C THR A 108 4.17 1.47 -13.93
N SER A 109 4.83 2.05 -12.92
CA SER A 109 5.37 3.41 -12.95
C SER A 109 6.37 3.63 -11.82
N VAL A 110 7.27 4.59 -12.01
CA VAL A 110 8.18 5.08 -10.98
C VAL A 110 8.03 6.58 -10.81
N ILE A 111 8.19 7.03 -9.57
CA ILE A 111 8.21 8.43 -9.17
C ILE A 111 9.43 8.62 -8.27
N PRO A 112 10.24 9.66 -8.46
CA PRO A 112 10.15 10.60 -9.57
C PRO A 112 10.41 9.93 -10.93
N ALA A 113 9.81 10.48 -11.98
CA ALA A 113 9.95 9.93 -13.33
C ALA A 113 11.39 10.06 -13.85
N ASP A 114 11.82 9.06 -14.64
CA ASP A 114 13.18 8.99 -15.17
C ASP A 114 13.57 10.23 -15.99
N GLY A 115 14.80 10.71 -15.78
CA GLY A 115 15.37 11.90 -16.40
C GLY A 115 14.76 13.23 -15.95
N GLY A 116 13.77 13.24 -15.05
CA GLY A 116 13.10 14.46 -14.60
C GLY A 116 13.89 15.25 -13.54
N SER A 117 13.40 16.46 -13.20
CA SER A 117 13.94 17.30 -12.14
C SER A 117 12.83 17.71 -11.16
N PHE A 118 13.04 17.44 -9.88
CA PHE A 118 11.99 17.51 -8.86
C PHE A 118 12.49 18.22 -7.60
N ALA A 119 11.56 18.79 -6.81
CA ALA A 119 11.90 19.30 -5.49
C ALA A 119 12.46 18.18 -4.59
N PRO A 120 13.39 18.49 -3.67
CA PRO A 120 14.12 17.49 -2.90
C PRO A 120 13.24 16.75 -1.89
N ASN A 121 12.07 17.29 -1.52
CA ASN A 121 11.10 16.60 -0.65
C ASN A 121 10.20 15.59 -1.37
N VAL A 122 10.47 15.30 -2.64
CA VAL A 122 9.82 14.20 -3.34
C VAL A 122 10.21 12.86 -2.72
N ILE A 123 9.23 11.97 -2.52
CA ILE A 123 9.49 10.58 -2.14
C ILE A 123 9.83 9.74 -3.38
N VAL A 124 10.50 8.60 -3.18
CA VAL A 124 10.63 7.60 -4.26
C VAL A 124 9.48 6.62 -4.13
N GLN A 125 8.69 6.44 -5.18
CA GLN A 125 7.55 5.53 -5.23
C GLN A 125 7.66 4.63 -6.46
N MET A 126 7.46 3.32 -6.26
CA MET A 126 7.44 2.29 -7.29
C MET A 126 6.09 1.60 -7.26
N ASN A 127 5.38 1.58 -8.38
CA ASN A 127 4.09 0.91 -8.52
C ASN A 127 4.25 -0.37 -9.33
N PHE A 128 3.50 -1.40 -8.95
CA PHE A 128 3.56 -2.74 -9.55
C PHE A 128 2.20 -3.17 -10.08
N ASN A 129 2.19 -4.10 -11.03
CA ASN A 129 0.95 -4.68 -11.56
C ASN A 129 0.26 -5.62 -10.55
N GLU A 130 1.01 -6.13 -9.58
CA GLU A 130 0.53 -7.14 -8.62
C GLU A 130 1.15 -6.96 -7.22
N PRO A 131 0.61 -7.66 -6.20
CA PRO A 131 1.11 -7.59 -4.84
C PRO A 131 2.55 -8.09 -4.68
N ILE A 132 3.40 -7.26 -4.07
CA ILE A 132 4.80 -7.54 -3.76
C ILE A 132 4.94 -8.09 -2.33
N ASP A 133 5.86 -9.03 -2.12
CA ASP A 133 6.18 -9.53 -0.78
C ASP A 133 6.76 -8.39 0.08
N PRO A 134 6.07 -7.94 1.14
CA PRO A 134 6.53 -6.84 1.98
C PRO A 134 7.87 -7.14 2.67
N THR A 135 8.21 -8.40 2.92
CA THR A 135 9.49 -8.82 3.53
C THR A 135 10.66 -8.83 2.55
N SER A 136 10.38 -8.69 1.24
CA SER A 136 11.38 -8.48 0.19
C SER A 136 11.60 -7.00 -0.14
N ALA A 137 10.63 -6.14 0.19
CA ALA A 137 10.50 -4.80 -0.35
C ALA A 137 10.46 -3.66 0.68
N ALA A 138 10.13 -3.95 1.94
CA ALA A 138 10.13 -2.98 3.03
C ALA A 138 11.35 -3.16 3.94
N GLY A 139 11.87 -2.06 4.46
CA GLY A 139 13.04 -2.09 5.34
C GLY A 139 13.64 -0.72 5.59
N VAL A 140 14.50 -0.65 6.60
CA VAL A 140 15.18 0.59 7.01
C VAL A 140 16.58 0.64 6.40
N VAL A 141 16.90 1.78 5.80
CA VAL A 141 18.23 2.13 5.32
C VAL A 141 18.88 3.06 6.34
N GLY A 142 19.93 2.57 7.00
CA GLY A 142 20.75 3.33 7.93
C GLY A 142 21.81 4.17 7.23
N SER A 143 22.61 4.88 8.04
CA SER A 143 23.68 5.75 7.56
C SER A 143 24.60 5.06 6.55
N GLY A 144 24.89 5.74 5.44
CA GLY A 144 25.79 5.23 4.41
C GLY A 144 25.21 4.10 3.54
N GLY A 145 23.88 3.90 3.56
CA GLY A 145 23.22 2.85 2.79
C GLY A 145 23.32 1.46 3.43
N THR A 146 23.49 1.39 4.75
CA THR A 146 23.55 0.13 5.50
C THR A 146 22.13 -0.37 5.83
N GLY A 147 21.96 -1.67 6.09
CA GLY A 147 20.64 -2.24 6.42
C GLY A 147 19.97 -2.87 5.21
N PHE A 148 18.79 -2.38 4.83
CA PHE A 148 18.04 -2.88 3.69
C PHE A 148 18.74 -2.59 2.35
N SER A 149 18.81 -3.58 1.46
CA SER A 149 19.63 -3.53 0.24
C SER A 149 18.95 -4.10 -1.02
N ASN A 150 17.67 -4.48 -0.95
CA ASN A 150 16.97 -4.97 -2.16
C ASN A 150 16.59 -3.80 -3.09
N ILE A 151 16.61 -2.57 -2.58
CA ILE A 151 16.41 -1.34 -3.33
C ILE A 151 17.44 -0.32 -2.85
N GLU A 152 18.25 0.19 -3.77
CA GLU A 152 19.35 1.11 -3.47
C GLU A 152 19.08 2.48 -4.05
N ILE A 153 19.33 3.53 -3.25
CA ILE A 153 19.33 4.93 -3.70
C ILE A 153 20.73 5.49 -3.49
N ALA A 154 21.25 6.18 -4.51
CA ALA A 154 22.48 6.93 -4.46
C ALA A 154 22.27 8.34 -5.03
N ALA A 155 22.89 9.34 -4.42
CA ALA A 155 22.79 10.74 -4.82
C ALA A 155 24.19 11.33 -5.02
N ASP A 156 24.47 11.79 -6.23
CA ASP A 156 25.70 12.46 -6.62
C ASP A 156 25.49 13.97 -6.67
N PRO A 157 26.13 14.78 -5.79
CA PRO A 157 25.97 16.22 -5.80
C PRO A 157 26.39 16.85 -7.13
N LEU A 158 25.53 17.68 -7.73
CA LEU A 158 25.78 18.32 -9.03
C LEU A 158 26.98 19.29 -9.01
N ALA A 159 27.28 19.87 -7.84
CA ALA A 159 28.45 20.72 -7.63
C ALA A 159 29.78 19.94 -7.49
N GLY A 160 29.73 18.60 -7.53
CA GLY A 160 30.85 17.72 -7.23
C GLY A 160 30.94 17.39 -5.74
N GLY A 161 31.37 16.17 -5.41
CA GLY A 161 31.42 15.68 -4.04
C GLY A 161 31.46 14.16 -3.99
N ALA A 162 31.40 13.61 -2.77
CA ALA A 162 31.23 12.17 -2.59
C ALA A 162 29.75 11.79 -2.78
N THR A 163 29.50 10.63 -3.39
CA THR A 163 28.18 10.02 -3.47
C THR A 163 27.60 9.82 -2.08
N VAL A 164 26.34 10.20 -1.90
CA VAL A 164 25.57 10.02 -0.67
C VAL A 164 24.56 8.90 -0.87
N ARG A 165 24.42 8.02 0.13
CA ARG A 165 23.33 7.03 0.18
C ARG A 165 22.34 7.46 1.26
N PRO A 166 21.17 8.02 0.89
CA PRO A 166 20.23 8.56 1.86
C PRO A 166 19.75 7.48 2.84
N SER A 167 19.71 7.81 4.13
CA SER A 167 18.98 7.02 5.12
C SER A 167 17.48 7.31 5.03
N GLY A 168 16.68 6.33 5.45
CA GLY A 168 15.23 6.38 5.34
C GLY A 168 14.58 5.01 5.49
N GLU A 169 13.32 4.91 5.10
CA GLU A 169 12.50 3.72 5.26
C GLU A 169 11.73 3.43 3.98
N TYR A 170 11.79 2.17 3.52
CA TYR A 170 10.89 1.63 2.51
C TYR A 170 9.65 1.06 3.18
N LYS A 171 8.48 1.52 2.75
CA LYS A 171 7.16 0.99 3.14
C LYS A 171 6.43 0.49 1.91
N ILE A 172 5.47 -0.39 2.16
CA ILE A 172 4.63 -0.94 1.12
C ILE A 172 3.16 -0.71 1.48
N SER A 173 2.36 -0.29 0.51
CA SER A 173 0.97 0.04 0.72
C SER A 173 0.15 -0.24 -0.56
N ASN A 174 -1.07 0.31 -0.65
CA ASN A 174 -1.97 0.16 -1.81
C ASN A 174 -2.15 -1.31 -2.22
N GLN A 175 -2.63 -2.15 -1.30
CA GLN A 175 -2.81 -3.60 -1.51
C GLN A 175 -1.51 -4.31 -1.89
N TYR A 176 -0.41 -3.87 -1.29
CA TYR A 176 0.95 -4.33 -1.55
C TYR A 176 1.47 -4.08 -2.97
N LYS A 177 0.88 -3.14 -3.71
CA LYS A 177 1.28 -2.82 -5.09
C LYS A 177 2.15 -1.58 -5.21
N THR A 178 2.45 -0.91 -4.10
CA THR A 178 3.21 0.34 -4.12
C THR A 178 4.27 0.32 -3.03
N ILE A 179 5.54 0.50 -3.41
CA ILE A 179 6.66 0.68 -2.48
C ILE A 179 7.01 2.17 -2.44
N GLU A 180 7.23 2.73 -1.25
CA GLU A 180 7.63 4.12 -1.04
C GLU A 180 8.88 4.21 -0.16
N PHE A 181 9.85 5.01 -0.57
CA PHE A 181 10.97 5.44 0.26
C PHE A 181 10.76 6.86 0.75
N VAL A 182 10.80 7.03 2.06
CA VAL A 182 10.85 8.35 2.71
C VAL A 182 12.19 8.48 3.42
N SER A 183 12.96 9.52 3.08
CA SER A 183 14.23 9.80 3.77
C SER A 183 13.97 10.24 5.22
N ASP A 184 14.98 10.15 6.07
CA ASP A 184 14.98 10.73 7.43
C ASP A 184 15.68 12.10 7.53
N LEU A 185 16.15 12.65 6.41
CA LEU A 185 16.79 13.97 6.36
C LEU A 185 15.76 15.10 6.41
N SER A 186 15.55 15.70 7.57
CA SER A 186 14.63 16.83 7.72
C SER A 186 15.12 18.07 6.94
N CYS A 187 14.23 18.71 6.17
CA CYS A 187 14.58 19.86 5.33
C CYS A 187 13.56 21.00 5.35
N GLY A 188 12.44 20.85 6.05
CA GLY A 188 11.42 21.89 6.07
C GLY A 188 10.16 21.54 6.85
N THR A 189 9.11 22.29 6.58
CA THR A 189 7.78 22.11 7.16
C THR A 189 6.74 22.23 6.05
N ASN A 190 5.80 21.30 5.99
CA ASN A 190 4.78 21.24 4.93
C ASN A 190 3.57 22.16 5.21
N SER A 191 2.60 22.12 4.29
CA SER A 191 1.33 22.83 4.35
C SER A 191 0.49 22.60 5.62
N CYS A 192 0.72 21.50 6.36
CA CYS A 192 0.02 21.16 7.60
C CYS A 192 0.89 21.30 8.86
N GLY A 193 2.04 21.96 8.77
CA GLY A 193 2.90 22.23 9.94
C GLY A 193 3.71 21.04 10.43
N ARG A 194 3.81 19.96 9.64
CA ARG A 194 4.61 18.77 9.96
C ARG A 194 6.00 18.86 9.30
N THR A 195 6.99 18.21 9.90
CA THR A 195 8.33 18.11 9.33
C THR A 195 8.29 17.41 7.97
N VAL A 196 9.04 17.96 7.02
CA VAL A 196 9.26 17.38 5.69
C VAL A 196 10.66 16.81 5.62
N TYR A 197 10.79 15.65 4.97
CA TYR A 197 12.04 14.98 4.74
C TYR A 197 12.46 15.04 3.28
N CYS A 198 13.73 15.24 3.00
CA CYS A 198 14.24 15.43 1.65
C CYS A 198 15.27 14.37 1.28
N LEU A 199 15.27 14.00 0.01
CA LEU A 199 16.47 13.48 -0.64
C LEU A 199 17.55 14.58 -0.69
N PRO A 200 18.85 14.24 -0.84
CA PRO A 200 19.90 15.24 -1.02
C PRO A 200 19.54 16.22 -2.15
N SER A 201 19.52 17.52 -1.85
CA SER A 201 19.23 18.59 -2.82
C SER A 201 20.36 18.72 -3.86
N GLU A 202 20.03 19.35 -4.99
CA GLU A 202 20.97 19.64 -6.08
C GLU A 202 21.87 18.43 -6.43
N SER A 203 21.26 17.26 -6.57
CA SER A 203 21.94 15.99 -6.79
C SER A 203 21.34 15.23 -7.97
N SER A 204 22.17 14.48 -8.69
CA SER A 204 21.71 13.41 -9.58
C SER A 204 21.47 12.18 -8.72
N VAL A 205 20.22 11.73 -8.64
CA VAL A 205 19.81 10.57 -7.85
C VAL A 205 19.60 9.38 -8.79
N SER A 206 20.17 8.23 -8.42
CA SER A 206 19.91 6.95 -9.05
C SER A 206 19.20 6.02 -8.08
N VAL A 207 18.28 5.22 -8.62
CA VAL A 207 17.58 4.18 -7.88
C VAL A 207 17.74 2.88 -8.63
N ILE A 208 18.04 1.80 -7.90
CA ILE A 208 18.09 0.44 -8.44
C ILE A 208 17.22 -0.44 -7.57
N ALA A 209 16.15 -0.95 -8.16
CA ALA A 209 15.30 -1.99 -7.58
C ALA A 209 15.80 -3.35 -8.10
N HIS A 210 16.34 -4.17 -7.21
CA HIS A 210 16.94 -5.44 -7.62
C HIS A 210 15.87 -6.52 -7.81
N ALA A 211 15.97 -7.25 -8.91
CA ALA A 211 15.32 -8.55 -9.01
C ALA A 211 16.00 -9.55 -8.07
N ALA A 212 15.22 -10.50 -7.57
CA ALA A 212 15.76 -11.57 -6.73
C ALA A 212 16.53 -12.60 -7.57
N THR A 213 17.53 -13.23 -6.97
CA THR A 213 18.23 -14.37 -7.57
C THR A 213 17.23 -15.51 -7.79
N LEU A 214 17.22 -16.11 -8.98
CA LEU A 214 16.32 -17.21 -9.31
C LEU A 214 16.69 -18.50 -8.55
N SER A 215 15.68 -19.29 -8.23
CA SER A 215 15.83 -20.68 -7.78
C SER A 215 16.09 -21.62 -8.96
N ASP A 216 16.26 -22.91 -8.67
CA ASP A 216 16.35 -23.97 -9.69
C ASP A 216 15.03 -24.18 -10.46
N THR A 217 13.93 -23.54 -10.04
CA THR A 217 12.62 -23.56 -10.70
C THR A 217 12.11 -22.15 -11.00
N PRO A 218 12.66 -21.44 -12.01
CA PRO A 218 12.16 -20.13 -12.41
C PRO A 218 10.66 -20.17 -12.79
N PRO A 219 9.90 -19.09 -12.54
CA PRO A 219 10.36 -17.76 -12.14
C PRO A 219 10.54 -17.56 -10.63
N LEU A 220 10.38 -18.62 -9.82
CA LEU A 220 10.54 -18.53 -8.37
C LEU A 220 11.95 -18.10 -7.98
N ALA A 221 12.03 -17.15 -7.06
CA ALA A 221 13.25 -16.67 -6.46
C ALA A 221 13.79 -17.65 -5.40
N PHE A 222 15.12 -17.67 -5.28
CA PHE A 222 15.81 -18.43 -4.25
C PHE A 222 15.57 -17.78 -2.88
N PHE A 223 15.05 -18.57 -1.94
CA PHE A 223 14.68 -18.10 -0.61
C PHE A 223 15.62 -18.68 0.45
N THR A 224 16.22 -17.81 1.26
CA THR A 224 17.16 -18.19 2.32
C THR A 224 16.58 -17.93 3.70
N SER A 225 17.31 -18.29 4.76
CA SER A 225 16.97 -17.88 6.14
C SER A 225 16.96 -16.36 6.33
N SER A 226 17.66 -15.62 5.47
CA SER A 226 17.67 -14.15 5.47
C SER A 226 16.59 -13.56 4.57
N GLY A 227 15.81 -14.40 3.87
CA GLY A 227 14.81 -13.98 2.90
C GLY A 227 15.28 -14.01 1.46
N TYR A 228 14.57 -13.24 0.64
CA TYR A 228 14.94 -12.90 -0.73
C TYR A 228 15.98 -11.78 -0.77
N ASP A 229 16.88 -11.84 -1.74
CA ASP A 229 17.91 -10.84 -1.98
C ASP A 229 17.49 -9.75 -2.99
N GLY A 230 16.24 -9.77 -3.43
CA GLY A 230 15.62 -8.78 -4.32
C GLY A 230 14.10 -8.81 -4.19
N ILE A 231 13.41 -8.01 -4.99
CA ILE A 231 11.96 -7.89 -5.00
C ILE A 231 11.33 -9.17 -5.57
N THR A 232 10.30 -9.67 -4.88
CA THR A 232 9.44 -10.75 -5.37
C THR A 232 7.96 -10.40 -5.18
N ASP A 233 7.08 -11.06 -5.94
CA ASP A 233 5.66 -11.05 -5.63
C ASP A 233 5.36 -11.89 -4.37
N ILE A 234 4.08 -11.94 -3.97
CA ILE A 234 3.60 -12.76 -2.83
C ILE A 234 3.72 -14.27 -3.11
N ALA A 235 3.76 -14.71 -4.38
CA ALA A 235 3.97 -16.10 -4.76
C ALA A 235 5.46 -16.51 -4.72
N GLY A 236 6.37 -15.54 -4.62
CA GLY A 236 7.81 -15.71 -4.62
C GLY A 236 8.46 -15.67 -6.01
N ASN A 237 7.78 -15.18 -7.05
CA ASN A 237 8.35 -14.94 -8.37
C ASN A 237 9.24 -13.70 -8.34
N SER A 238 10.42 -13.78 -8.95
CA SER A 238 11.34 -12.65 -9.04
C SER A 238 10.82 -11.54 -9.97
N LEU A 239 11.10 -10.28 -9.66
CA LEU A 239 10.80 -9.11 -10.49
C LEU A 239 11.27 -9.31 -11.94
N ASP A 240 10.38 -9.01 -12.89
CA ASP A 240 10.68 -8.79 -14.32
C ASP A 240 10.80 -7.27 -14.55
N GLY A 241 11.95 -6.71 -14.23
CA GLY A 241 12.20 -5.27 -14.35
C GLY A 241 12.30 -4.82 -15.80
N ASN A 242 12.76 -5.66 -16.72
CA ASN A 242 12.85 -5.26 -18.12
C ASN A 242 11.49 -5.35 -18.85
N GLY A 243 10.48 -5.98 -18.24
CA GLY A 243 9.10 -6.04 -18.69
C GLY A 243 8.87 -6.98 -19.87
N ASN A 244 9.77 -7.95 -20.11
CA ASN A 244 9.69 -8.89 -21.23
C ASN A 244 8.79 -10.11 -20.95
N SER A 245 8.10 -10.12 -19.81
CA SER A 245 7.23 -11.19 -19.30
C SER A 245 7.96 -12.46 -18.84
N THR A 246 9.27 -12.37 -18.59
CA THR A 246 10.10 -13.48 -18.10
C THR A 246 10.97 -12.99 -16.96
N ALA A 247 11.01 -13.74 -15.85
CA ALA A 247 12.01 -13.50 -14.82
C ALA A 247 13.32 -14.22 -15.18
N GLU A 248 14.35 -13.42 -15.42
CA GLU A 248 15.75 -13.72 -15.69
C GLU A 248 16.64 -13.43 -14.46
N GLY A 249 16.11 -12.72 -13.47
CA GLY A 249 16.69 -12.55 -12.14
C GLY A 249 17.67 -11.39 -12.01
N ARG A 250 18.36 -11.34 -10.87
CA ARG A 250 19.20 -10.21 -10.48
C ARG A 250 20.19 -9.78 -11.57
N GLY A 251 20.22 -8.48 -11.84
CA GLY A 251 21.07 -7.83 -12.84
C GLY A 251 20.49 -7.83 -14.26
N ALA A 252 19.80 -8.90 -14.68
CA ALA A 252 19.07 -8.93 -15.95
C ALA A 252 17.72 -8.18 -15.85
N ASP A 253 17.07 -8.33 -14.69
CA ASP A 253 15.77 -7.74 -14.39
C ASP A 253 15.81 -6.68 -13.28
N ASP A 254 17.01 -6.20 -12.93
CA ASP A 254 17.10 -5.03 -12.07
C ASP A 254 16.49 -3.83 -12.81
N TYR A 255 15.61 -3.09 -12.12
CA TYR A 255 15.03 -1.87 -12.66
C TYR A 255 15.78 -0.65 -12.13
N GLY A 256 16.50 0.03 -13.02
CA GLY A 256 17.29 1.22 -12.70
C GLY A 256 16.76 2.48 -13.38
N TRP A 257 16.70 3.60 -12.67
CA TRP A 257 16.35 4.90 -13.23
C TRP A 257 17.07 6.04 -12.50
N THR A 258 17.04 7.24 -13.09
CA THR A 258 17.73 8.41 -12.57
C THR A 258 16.85 9.66 -12.62
N PHE A 259 17.06 10.60 -11.71
CA PHE A 259 16.41 11.92 -11.73
C PHE A 259 17.29 12.95 -11.03
N ALA A 260 16.97 14.23 -11.16
CA ALA A 260 17.66 15.31 -10.45
C ALA A 260 16.79 15.91 -9.34
N THR A 261 17.41 16.30 -8.23
CA THR A 261 16.77 17.10 -7.19
C THR A 261 17.13 18.58 -7.33
N GLN A 262 16.17 19.44 -7.03
CA GLN A 262 16.34 20.90 -7.00
C GLN A 262 16.81 21.36 -5.62
N MET A 263 16.99 22.67 -5.47
CA MET A 263 17.39 23.29 -4.20
C MET A 263 16.24 23.33 -3.20
N ASP A 264 15.08 23.86 -3.62
CA ASP A 264 13.98 24.23 -2.73
C ASP A 264 12.85 23.19 -2.72
N PRO A 265 12.24 22.92 -1.54
CA PRO A 265 11.11 22.01 -1.42
C PRO A 265 9.84 22.56 -2.10
N ASN A 266 9.01 21.65 -2.61
CA ASN A 266 7.67 21.97 -3.11
C ASN A 266 6.67 21.87 -1.95
N LEU A 267 5.95 22.95 -1.64
CA LEU A 267 4.98 23.03 -0.54
C LEU A 267 3.52 23.09 -1.00
N ASP A 268 3.26 22.80 -2.28
CA ASP A 268 1.92 22.78 -2.85
C ASP A 268 1.14 21.55 -2.38
N ALA A 269 0.00 21.79 -1.74
CA ALA A 269 -0.94 20.77 -1.30
C ALA A 269 -1.74 20.19 -2.49
N PRO A 270 -2.07 18.88 -2.48
CA PRO A 270 -2.94 18.30 -3.49
C PRO A 270 -4.37 18.82 -3.36
N ARG A 271 -5.08 18.88 -4.49
CA ARG A 271 -6.49 19.27 -4.59
C ARG A 271 -7.27 18.23 -5.39
N ILE A 272 -8.55 18.09 -5.05
CA ILE A 272 -9.48 17.27 -5.84
C ILE A 272 -9.92 18.08 -7.07
N ARG A 273 -9.73 17.48 -8.25
CA ARG A 273 -10.21 18.00 -9.54
C ARG A 273 -11.62 17.55 -9.88
N SER A 274 -11.94 16.30 -9.55
CA SER A 274 -13.23 15.72 -9.87
C SER A 274 -13.57 14.58 -8.93
N THR A 275 -14.86 14.31 -8.78
CA THR A 275 -15.39 13.20 -8.01
C THR A 275 -16.34 12.37 -8.86
N LEU A 276 -16.49 11.10 -8.49
CA LEU A 276 -17.52 10.21 -9.01
C LEU A 276 -18.20 9.53 -7.82
N PRO A 277 -19.54 9.52 -7.70
CA PRO A 277 -20.48 10.31 -8.48
C PRO A 277 -20.21 11.82 -8.35
N LEU A 278 -20.57 12.58 -9.39
CA LEU A 278 -20.55 14.04 -9.35
C LEU A 278 -21.58 14.57 -8.33
N SER A 279 -21.32 15.74 -7.76
CA SER A 279 -22.28 16.39 -6.85
C SER A 279 -23.65 16.56 -7.51
N GLY A 280 -24.71 16.22 -6.78
CA GLY A 280 -26.10 16.28 -7.26
C GLY A 280 -26.52 15.16 -8.22
N ALA A 281 -25.65 14.19 -8.52
CA ALA A 281 -26.03 13.06 -9.36
C ALA A 281 -27.10 12.16 -8.71
N SER A 282 -27.93 11.52 -9.54
CA SER A 282 -29.01 10.62 -9.11
C SER A 282 -29.04 9.37 -9.98
N ASN A 283 -29.78 8.33 -9.56
CA ASN A 283 -29.83 7.02 -10.23
C ASN A 283 -28.44 6.36 -10.36
N ILE A 284 -27.62 6.51 -9.32
CA ILE A 284 -26.29 5.91 -9.25
C ILE A 284 -26.42 4.39 -9.02
N PRO A 285 -25.71 3.54 -9.79
CA PRO A 285 -25.65 2.11 -9.53
C PRO A 285 -25.19 1.81 -8.10
N VAL A 286 -25.81 0.82 -7.46
CA VAL A 286 -25.52 0.43 -6.06
C VAL A 286 -24.12 -0.17 -5.85
N ASP A 287 -23.43 -0.50 -6.94
CA ASP A 287 -22.05 -0.99 -6.99
C ASP A 287 -21.05 0.09 -7.44
N GLN A 288 -21.49 1.32 -7.72
CA GLN A 288 -20.59 2.38 -8.18
C GLN A 288 -19.70 2.88 -7.04
N ALA A 289 -18.42 2.48 -7.10
CA ALA A 289 -17.39 2.95 -6.19
C ALA A 289 -17.24 4.48 -6.23
N PRO A 290 -17.27 5.18 -5.08
CA PRO A 290 -16.88 6.57 -4.99
C PRO A 290 -15.41 6.78 -5.39
N GLN A 291 -15.13 7.84 -6.13
CA GLN A 291 -13.80 8.19 -6.61
C GLN A 291 -13.52 9.68 -6.44
N ALA A 292 -12.25 10.01 -6.23
CA ALA A 292 -11.73 11.37 -6.35
C ALA A 292 -10.45 11.36 -7.18
N VAL A 293 -10.34 12.30 -8.11
CA VAL A 293 -9.12 12.54 -8.89
C VAL A 293 -8.40 13.75 -8.31
N TYR A 294 -7.14 13.57 -7.92
CA TYR A 294 -6.27 14.60 -7.39
C TYR A 294 -5.36 15.18 -8.48
N ASP A 295 -5.01 16.46 -8.35
CA ASP A 295 -4.08 17.19 -9.23
C ASP A 295 -2.59 16.89 -8.98
N SER A 296 -2.31 15.90 -8.14
CA SER A 296 -0.98 15.49 -7.72
C SER A 296 -0.99 13.99 -7.46
N VAL A 297 0.17 13.35 -7.62
CA VAL A 297 0.33 11.98 -7.14
C VAL A 297 0.42 11.98 -5.62
N LEU A 298 -0.24 11.02 -4.99
CA LEU A 298 -0.34 10.88 -3.55
C LEU A 298 0.76 10.00 -2.98
N GLN A 299 1.06 10.23 -1.70
CA GLN A 299 1.82 9.30 -0.88
C GLN A 299 0.88 8.18 -0.45
N SER A 300 1.00 7.02 -1.07
CA SER A 300 0.14 5.84 -0.91
C SER A 300 0.02 5.36 0.53
N SER A 301 1.08 5.43 1.32
CA SER A 301 1.03 5.09 2.75
C SER A 301 0.07 5.97 3.57
N THR A 302 -0.31 7.16 3.09
CA THR A 302 -1.27 8.06 3.74
C THR A 302 -2.71 7.89 3.27
N VAL A 303 -2.92 7.15 2.16
CA VAL A 303 -4.25 6.87 1.59
C VAL A 303 -4.73 5.52 2.10
N ASN A 304 -5.09 5.50 3.39
CA ASN A 304 -5.45 4.31 4.14
C ASN A 304 -6.79 4.49 4.88
N SER A 305 -7.23 3.47 5.63
CA SER A 305 -8.53 3.49 6.32
C SER A 305 -8.67 4.57 7.41
N ASP A 306 -7.57 5.14 7.91
CA ASP A 306 -7.63 6.24 8.88
C ASP A 306 -8.04 7.56 8.20
N ASN A 307 -7.69 7.72 6.91
CA ASN A 307 -7.95 8.95 6.16
C ASN A 307 -9.03 8.80 5.10
N VAL A 308 -9.34 7.58 4.66
CA VAL A 308 -10.29 7.29 3.58
C VAL A 308 -11.25 6.18 4.03
N TYR A 309 -12.51 6.56 4.25
CA TYR A 309 -13.52 5.62 4.76
C TYR A 309 -14.93 5.96 4.25
N ILE A 310 -15.85 5.02 4.44
CA ILE A 310 -17.28 5.27 4.25
C ILE A 310 -17.96 5.13 5.60
N SER A 311 -18.64 6.19 6.02
CA SER A 311 -19.54 6.13 7.17
C SER A 311 -20.98 5.91 6.69
N THR A 312 -21.81 5.25 7.50
CA THR A 312 -23.19 4.92 7.13
C THR A 312 -24.13 4.88 8.33
N ASN A 313 -25.42 5.12 8.10
CA ASN A 313 -26.50 4.96 9.07
C ASN A 313 -27.17 3.58 9.01
N GLU A 314 -26.60 2.63 8.27
CA GLU A 314 -27.11 1.27 8.26
C GLU A 314 -27.24 0.70 9.69
N PRO A 315 -28.27 -0.11 9.98
CA PRO A 315 -28.44 -0.73 11.29
C PRO A 315 -27.18 -1.49 11.71
N ALA A 316 -26.81 -1.44 13.00
CA ALA A 316 -25.67 -2.16 13.54
C ALA A 316 -25.70 -3.68 13.26
N SER A 317 -26.88 -4.27 13.08
CA SER A 317 -27.02 -5.67 12.65
C SER A 317 -26.43 -5.97 11.27
N SER A 318 -26.23 -4.94 10.43
CA SER A 318 -25.61 -5.04 9.11
C SER A 318 -24.13 -4.63 9.11
N ALA A 319 -23.60 -4.11 10.24
CA ALA A 319 -22.24 -3.57 10.33
C ALA A 319 -21.17 -4.63 10.01
N ASP A 320 -21.36 -5.88 10.45
CA ASP A 320 -20.42 -6.98 10.20
C ASP A 320 -20.33 -7.38 8.71
N THR A 321 -21.21 -6.85 7.85
CA THR A 321 -21.15 -7.07 6.40
C THR A 321 -20.64 -5.86 5.64
N PHE A 322 -20.60 -4.67 6.26
CA PHE A 322 -20.18 -3.46 5.57
C PHE A 322 -18.66 -3.38 5.52
N TRP A 323 -18.12 -3.50 4.31
CA TRP A 323 -16.71 -3.39 4.04
C TRP A 323 -16.45 -2.37 2.96
N TRP A 324 -15.27 -1.78 3.02
CA TRP A 324 -14.69 -0.99 1.95
C TRP A 324 -13.19 -1.26 1.84
N SER A 325 -12.63 -0.97 0.67
CA SER A 325 -11.19 -0.97 0.44
C SER A 325 -10.81 0.21 -0.42
N VAL A 326 -9.60 0.72 -0.21
CA VAL A 326 -9.09 1.87 -0.95
C VAL A 326 -8.15 1.37 -2.04
N ARG A 327 -8.30 1.94 -3.23
CA ARG A 327 -7.46 1.64 -4.38
C ARG A 327 -6.96 2.94 -4.98
N GLN A 328 -5.67 2.98 -5.28
CA GLN A 328 -5.01 4.11 -5.91
C GLN A 328 -4.56 3.75 -7.32
N GLU A 329 -4.76 4.66 -8.26
CA GLU A 329 -4.29 4.55 -9.64
C GLU A 329 -3.60 5.85 -10.03
N VAL A 330 -2.29 5.78 -10.27
CA VAL A 330 -1.52 6.91 -10.79
C VAL A 330 -1.93 7.18 -12.23
N LEU A 331 -2.18 8.44 -12.55
CA LEU A 331 -2.70 8.87 -13.84
C LEU A 331 -1.71 9.75 -14.61
N THR A 332 -1.78 9.62 -15.92
CA THR A 332 -1.17 10.51 -16.90
C THR A 332 -1.83 11.90 -16.91
N PRO A 333 -1.24 12.92 -17.55
CA PRO A 333 -1.86 14.25 -17.67
C PRO A 333 -3.24 14.26 -18.34
N ASP A 334 -3.53 13.31 -19.23
CA ASP A 334 -4.82 13.14 -19.89
C ASP A 334 -5.83 12.28 -19.10
N GLY A 335 -5.45 11.81 -17.89
CA GLY A 335 -6.36 11.11 -16.97
C GLY A 335 -6.49 9.61 -17.23
N THR A 336 -5.59 9.02 -18.01
CA THR A 336 -5.52 7.56 -18.19
C THR A 336 -4.59 6.93 -17.15
N VAL A 337 -4.77 5.64 -16.85
CA VAL A 337 -3.89 4.95 -15.89
C VAL A 337 -2.50 4.83 -16.50
N ALA A 338 -1.49 5.30 -15.77
CA ALA A 338 -0.12 5.34 -16.26
C ALA A 338 0.45 3.93 -16.50
N ALA A 339 1.15 3.78 -17.61
CA ALA A 339 1.98 2.64 -17.96
C ALA A 339 3.47 2.97 -17.75
N PRO A 340 4.38 1.97 -17.84
CA PRO A 340 5.81 2.20 -17.63
C PRO A 340 6.36 3.26 -18.58
N GLY A 341 7.01 4.28 -18.01
CA GLY A 341 7.59 5.40 -18.76
C GLY A 341 6.65 6.57 -19.03
N ASP A 342 5.35 6.45 -18.71
CA ASP A 342 4.42 7.56 -18.86
C ASP A 342 4.70 8.68 -17.85
N PRO A 343 4.48 9.96 -18.23
CA PRO A 343 4.50 11.05 -17.27
C PRO A 343 3.33 10.89 -16.28
N THR A 344 3.60 11.03 -14.99
CA THR A 344 2.59 10.89 -13.92
C THR A 344 2.39 12.22 -13.21
N THR A 345 1.16 12.72 -13.17
CA THR A 345 0.86 14.06 -12.60
C THR A 345 -0.40 14.10 -11.75
N GLN A 346 -1.24 13.07 -11.86
CA GLN A 346 -2.54 13.00 -11.20
C GLN A 346 -2.68 11.63 -10.55
N GLU A 347 -3.67 11.51 -9.66
CA GLU A 347 -4.01 10.22 -9.06
C GLU A 347 -5.51 10.09 -8.86
N ARG A 348 -6.04 8.89 -9.13
CA ARG A 348 -7.40 8.51 -8.77
C ARG A 348 -7.39 7.64 -7.53
N VAL A 349 -8.10 8.08 -6.50
CA VAL A 349 -8.44 7.28 -5.33
C VAL A 349 -9.87 6.77 -5.50
N SER A 350 -10.05 5.45 -5.43
CA SER A 350 -11.36 4.78 -5.47
C SER A 350 -11.62 4.07 -4.15
N ILE A 351 -12.84 4.18 -3.64
CA ILE A 351 -13.28 3.45 -2.44
C ILE A 351 -14.20 2.33 -2.90
N ASN A 352 -13.65 1.12 -3.07
CA ASN A 352 -14.47 -0.06 -3.35
C ASN A 352 -15.27 -0.42 -2.11
N HIS A 353 -16.48 -0.91 -2.29
CA HIS A 353 -17.36 -1.29 -1.19
C HIS A 353 -18.26 -2.46 -1.59
N ARG A 354 -18.91 -3.10 -0.62
CA ARG A 354 -20.01 -4.02 -0.92
C ARG A 354 -21.18 -3.30 -1.56
N LEU A 355 -22.09 -4.03 -2.21
CA LEU A 355 -23.35 -3.45 -2.72
C LEU A 355 -24.05 -2.60 -1.65
N TYR A 356 -24.39 -1.36 -2.03
CA TYR A 356 -25.24 -0.49 -1.23
C TYR A 356 -26.64 -1.09 -1.13
N VAL A 357 -27.25 -0.95 0.06
CA VAL A 357 -28.61 -1.39 0.30
C VAL A 357 -29.56 -0.44 -0.45
N PRO A 358 -30.44 -0.96 -1.32
CA PRO A 358 -31.43 -0.13 -1.99
C PRO A 358 -32.34 0.58 -0.98
N ALA A 359 -32.74 1.81 -1.30
CA ALA A 359 -33.59 2.63 -0.43
C ALA A 359 -34.91 1.96 -0.05
N ASP A 360 -35.46 1.13 -0.95
CA ASP A 360 -36.73 0.43 -0.77
C ASP A 360 -36.63 -0.82 0.14
N ASP A 361 -35.43 -1.36 0.33
CA ASP A 361 -35.19 -2.59 1.10
C ASP A 361 -34.74 -2.32 2.53
N ALA A 362 -34.47 -1.07 2.87
CA ALA A 362 -34.01 -0.67 4.18
C ALA A 362 -35.20 -0.47 5.14
N GLY A 363 -35.57 -1.54 5.86
CA GLY A 363 -36.65 -1.55 6.86
C GLY A 363 -36.49 -0.57 8.06
N GLY A 364 -35.54 0.38 8.01
CA GLY A 364 -35.23 1.38 9.04
C GLY A 364 -35.04 2.82 8.51
N GLY A 365 -35.38 3.11 7.25
CA GLY A 365 -35.17 4.41 6.59
C GLY A 365 -34.12 4.34 5.49
N THR A 366 -34.04 5.36 4.62
CA THR A 366 -33.11 5.37 3.49
C THR A 366 -31.65 5.29 3.98
N PRO A 367 -30.86 4.29 3.54
CA PRO A 367 -29.45 4.20 3.87
C PRO A 367 -28.70 5.39 3.28
N ILE A 368 -27.79 5.93 4.06
CA ILE A 368 -26.91 7.04 3.71
C ILE A 368 -25.49 6.51 3.81
N TYR A 369 -24.71 6.76 2.78
CA TYR A 369 -23.28 6.45 2.73
C TYR A 369 -22.52 7.75 2.54
N GLN A 370 -21.51 7.97 3.37
CA GLN A 370 -20.69 9.18 3.39
C GLN A 370 -19.22 8.80 3.18
N PRO A 371 -18.79 8.69 1.91
CA PRO A 371 -17.38 8.62 1.55
C PRO A 371 -16.66 9.86 2.08
N THR A 372 -15.59 9.65 2.83
CA THR A 372 -14.85 10.72 3.50
C THR A 372 -13.37 10.58 3.20
N MET A 373 -12.74 11.70 2.84
CA MET A 373 -11.30 11.83 2.64
C MET A 373 -10.78 12.96 3.52
N LEU A 374 -9.84 12.64 4.42
CA LEU A 374 -9.36 13.56 5.44
C LEU A 374 -8.02 14.21 5.08
N SER A 375 -7.68 15.28 5.79
CA SER A 375 -6.45 16.06 5.61
C SER A 375 -5.15 15.33 5.97
N GLY A 376 -5.23 14.08 6.43
CA GLY A 376 -4.05 13.25 6.67
C GLY A 376 -3.44 12.69 5.37
N ILE A 377 -4.18 12.70 4.26
CA ILE A 377 -3.67 12.37 2.92
C ILE A 377 -2.58 13.37 2.54
N GLN A 378 -1.45 12.88 2.04
CA GLN A 378 -0.34 13.71 1.55
C GLN A 378 -0.06 13.42 0.07
N ASN A 379 0.50 14.41 -0.64
CA ASN A 379 1.11 14.16 -1.94
C ASN A 379 2.52 13.59 -1.84
N ILE A 380 3.13 13.21 -2.98
CA ILE A 380 4.52 12.73 -3.05
C ILE A 380 5.56 13.75 -2.56
N TYR A 381 5.17 15.01 -2.36
CA TYR A 381 6.00 16.06 -1.74
C TYR A 381 5.71 16.23 -0.24
N GLN A 382 4.97 15.30 0.36
CA GLN A 382 4.59 15.30 1.78
C GLN A 382 3.72 16.49 2.17
N ASN A 383 2.96 17.11 1.25
CA ASN A 383 2.02 18.17 1.59
C ASN A 383 0.63 17.61 1.82
N CYS A 384 0.00 18.02 2.93
CA CYS A 384 -1.33 17.55 3.31
C CYS A 384 -2.40 18.11 2.38
N PHE A 385 -3.32 17.23 1.99
CA PHE A 385 -4.59 17.58 1.39
C PHE A 385 -5.36 18.54 2.31
N ASN A 386 -6.01 19.54 1.70
CA ASN A 386 -6.95 20.41 2.39
C ASN A 386 -8.39 20.08 1.94
N PRO A 387 -9.18 19.35 2.74
CA PRO A 387 -10.57 19.00 2.44
C PRO A 387 -11.49 20.20 2.23
N ALA A 388 -11.09 21.38 2.71
CA ALA A 388 -11.81 22.63 2.51
C ALA A 388 -11.44 23.35 1.20
N SER A 389 -10.73 22.69 0.28
CA SER A 389 -10.34 23.27 -1.02
C SER A 389 -10.61 22.33 -2.18
N SER A 390 -10.91 22.92 -3.34
CA SER A 390 -11.12 22.23 -4.61
C SER A 390 -10.60 23.10 -5.75
N ASP A 391 -10.71 22.63 -6.99
CA ASP A 391 -10.34 23.39 -8.19
C ASP A 391 -11.09 24.73 -8.32
N SER A 392 -12.34 24.79 -7.85
CA SER A 392 -13.19 25.99 -7.99
C SER A 392 -13.20 26.89 -6.74
N CYS A 393 -12.55 26.46 -5.65
CA CYS A 393 -12.80 26.99 -4.32
C CYS A 393 -11.56 26.97 -3.42
N ALA A 394 -11.08 28.15 -3.05
CA ALA A 394 -9.81 28.32 -2.34
C ALA A 394 -9.89 28.17 -0.81
N GLY A 395 -11.03 27.75 -0.25
CA GLY A 395 -11.24 27.50 1.19
C GLY A 395 -11.15 28.75 2.09
N SER A 396 -12.29 29.27 2.56
CA SER A 396 -12.30 30.20 3.70
C SER A 396 -13.61 30.24 4.50
N PRO A 397 -13.68 29.56 5.66
CA PRO A 397 -12.82 28.47 6.12
C PRO A 397 -13.17 27.11 5.51
N ASN A 398 -14.28 26.98 4.77
CA ASN A 398 -14.71 25.71 4.18
C ASN A 398 -15.07 25.86 2.70
N CYS A 399 -14.95 24.77 1.96
CA CYS A 399 -15.59 24.62 0.66
C CYS A 399 -16.66 23.53 0.74
N CYS A 400 -17.90 23.88 0.42
CA CYS A 400 -19.04 22.98 0.49
C CYS A 400 -19.70 22.93 -0.88
N ASP A 401 -19.76 21.74 -1.48
CA ASP A 401 -20.27 21.54 -2.84
C ASP A 401 -19.67 22.53 -3.85
N GLU A 402 -18.34 22.70 -3.87
CA GLU A 402 -17.65 23.64 -4.75
C GLU A 402 -17.95 25.14 -4.49
N HIS A 403 -18.55 25.47 -3.35
CA HIS A 403 -18.84 26.86 -2.95
C HIS A 403 -18.15 27.22 -1.63
N SER A 404 -17.51 28.39 -1.57
CA SER A 404 -16.90 28.90 -0.34
C SER A 404 -17.95 29.21 0.72
N GLN A 405 -17.76 28.71 1.93
CA GLN A 405 -18.64 28.91 3.07
C GLN A 405 -17.86 29.38 4.28
N THR A 406 -18.44 30.31 5.04
CA THR A 406 -17.87 30.81 6.30
C THR A 406 -18.10 29.87 7.50
N ALA A 407 -19.11 29.00 7.39
CA ALA A 407 -19.45 27.97 8.38
C ALA A 407 -18.96 26.60 7.93
N ALA A 408 -18.91 25.63 8.84
CA ALA A 408 -18.66 24.22 8.51
C ALA A 408 -19.70 23.73 7.50
N CYS A 409 -19.28 22.88 6.56
CA CYS A 409 -20.22 22.24 5.66
C CYS A 409 -21.23 21.45 6.49
N ALA A 410 -22.51 21.68 6.23
CA ALA A 410 -23.54 20.86 6.82
C ALA A 410 -23.27 19.42 6.37
N ALA A 411 -23.21 18.48 7.32
CA ALA A 411 -23.22 17.07 6.96
C ALA A 411 -24.48 16.84 6.09
N PRO A 412 -24.37 16.19 4.92
CA PRO A 412 -25.52 15.96 4.02
C PRO A 412 -26.68 15.31 4.78
N THR A 413 -26.35 14.52 5.82
CA THR A 413 -27.25 14.13 6.90
C THR A 413 -26.39 13.82 8.14
N PRO A 414 -26.70 14.32 9.35
CA PRO A 414 -26.04 13.85 10.57
C PRO A 414 -26.27 12.35 10.71
N LEU A 415 -25.19 11.56 10.65
CA LEU A 415 -25.27 10.15 11.03
C LEU A 415 -25.53 10.08 12.55
N PRO A 416 -26.47 9.24 13.02
CA PRO A 416 -26.84 9.15 14.43
C PRO A 416 -25.70 8.67 15.33
#